data_AF-A0A924NAN0-F1
#
_entry.id   AF-A0A924NAN0-F1
#
_cell.length_a   1.000
_cell.length_b   1.000
_cell.length_c   1.000
_cell.angle_alpha   90.00
_cell.angle_beta   90.00
_cell.angle_gamma   90.00
#
_symmetry.space_group_name_H-M   'P 1'
#
loop_
_entity.id
_entity.type
_entity.pdbx_description
1 polymer ?
#
loop_
_entity_poly.entity_id
_entity_poly.type
_entity_poly.pdbx_seq_one_letter_code
_entity_poly.pdbx_strand_id
1 'polypeptide(L)' 'MDTSRIQVALEKGVIVINGITVSAMENQLIARAVQKVTGEVKVVNRLVIDEGLNKNRVSP' A
#
# COMPACT_ATOMS: atom_id res chain seq x y z
N MET A 1 10.98 -0.63 -14.00
CA MET A 1 11.19 0.37 -12.94
C MET A 1 10.05 0.24 -11.95
N ASP A 2 10.27 -0.51 -10.87
CA ASP A 2 9.31 -0.66 -9.78
C ASP A 2 9.17 0.68 -9.05
N THR A 3 8.07 1.38 -9.33
CA THR A 3 7.81 2.72 -8.77
C THR A 3 6.67 2.67 -7.75
N SER A 4 6.58 1.57 -6.99
CA SER A 4 5.68 1.49 -5.83
C SER A 4 6.23 2.41 -4.74
N ARG A 5 5.79 3.67 -4.75
CA ARG A 5 6.14 4.65 -3.70
C ARG A 5 5.14 4.51 -2.58
N ILE A 6 5.51 3.76 -1.55
CA ILE A 6 4.69 3.53 -0.37
C ILE A 6 5.32 4.23 0.81
N GLN A 7 4.54 5.09 1.46
CA GLN A 7 4.92 5.82 2.65
C GLN A 7 4.00 5.43 3.80
N VAL A 8 4.61 5.13 4.94
CA VAL A 8 3.91 4.81 6.19
C VAL A 8 4.24 5.90 7.20
N ALA A 9 3.23 6.49 7.81
CA ALA A 9 3.36 7.51 8.84
C ALA A 9 2.49 7.17 10.06
N LEU A 10 2.94 7.57 11.25
CA LEU A 10 2.14 7.53 12.47
C LEU A 10 1.68 8.94 12.81
N GLU A 11 0.39 9.20 12.66
CA GLU A 11 -0.21 10.51 12.93
C GLU A 11 -1.22 10.38 14.06
N LYS A 12 -0.96 11.06 15.19
CA LYS A 12 -1.86 11.11 16.35
C LYS A 12 -2.30 9.72 16.85
N GLY A 13 -1.40 8.74 16.82
CA GLY A 13 -1.67 7.37 17.23
C GLY A 13 -2.43 6.52 16.19
N VAL A 14 -2.58 7.02 14.97
CA VAL A 14 -3.18 6.30 13.84
C VAL A 14 -2.10 6.08 12.78
N ILE A 15 -2.03 4.87 12.25
CA ILE A 15 -1.06 4.54 11.21
C ILE A 15 -1.71 4.79 9.86
N VAL A 16 -1.07 5.62 9.07
CA VAL A 16 -1.55 6.06 7.78
C VAL A 16 -0.61 5.53 6.71
N ILE A 17 -1.17 4.73 5.80
CA ILE A 17 -0.44 4.17 4.65
C ILE A 17 -0.88 4.96 3.42
N ASN A 18 0.07 5.60 2.75
CA ASN A 18 -0.16 6.33 1.50
C ASN A 18 0.75 5.77 0.43
N GLY A 19 0.28 5.72 -0.81
CA GLY A 19 1.13 5.28 -1.90
C GLY A 19 0.37 4.73 -3.08
N ILE A 20 1.15 4.31 -4.07
CA ILE A 20 0.65 3.73 -5.30
C ILE A 20 1.11 2.28 -5.35
N THR A 21 0.18 1.38 -5.64
CA THR A 21 0.45 -0.04 -5.88
C THR A 21 0.00 -0.44 -7.27
N VAL A 22 0.46 -1.60 -7.72
CA VAL A 22 0.15 -2.10 -9.06
C VAL A 22 -0.95 -3.16 -9.05
N SER A 23 -1.40 -3.60 -7.86
CA SER A 23 -2.46 -4.60 -7.74
C SER A 23 -3.21 -4.57 -6.42
N ALA A 24 -4.48 -4.99 -6.46
CA ALA A 24 -5.31 -5.17 -5.27
C ALA A 24 -4.74 -6.23 -4.30
N MET A 25 -4.06 -7.25 -4.83
CA MET A 25 -3.40 -8.28 -4.03
C MET A 25 -2.27 -7.66 -3.18
N GLU A 26 -1.48 -6.79 -3.77
CA GLU A 26 -0.38 -6.08 -3.09
C GLU A 26 -0.94 -5.16 -1.99
N ASN A 27 -2.02 -4.42 -2.28
CA ASN A 27 -2.74 -3.63 -1.26
C ASN A 27 -3.16 -4.48 -0.06
N GLN A 28 -3.73 -5.66 -0.30
CA GLN A 28 -4.21 -6.54 0.76
C GLN A 28 -3.05 -7.13 1.58
N LEU A 29 -1.95 -7.50 0.93
CA LEU A 29 -0.74 -7.99 1.62
C LEU A 29 -0.14 -6.91 2.52
N ILE A 30 -0.05 -5.66 2.03
CA ILE A 30 0.49 -4.54 2.79
C ILE A 30 -0.40 -4.23 3.99
N ALA A 31 -1.73 -4.17 3.80
CA ALA A 31 -2.66 -3.93 4.88
C ALA A 31 -2.52 -4.99 6.00
N ARG A 32 -2.42 -6.27 5.63
CA ARG A 32 -2.22 -7.37 6.59
C ARG A 32 -0.86 -7.29 7.29
N ALA A 33 0.20 -6.96 6.56
CA ALA A 33 1.53 -6.82 7.12
C ALA A 33 1.58 -5.68 8.15
N VAL A 34 1.00 -4.53 7.82
CA VAL A 34 0.92 -3.39 8.75
C VAL A 34 0.09 -3.76 9.97
N GLN A 35 -1.10 -4.33 9.79
CA GLN A 35 -1.95 -4.75 10.92
C GLN A 35 -1.24 -5.72 11.86
N LYS A 36 -0.42 -6.65 11.33
CA LYS A 36 0.35 -7.59 12.14
C LYS A 36 1.45 -6.92 12.96
N VAL A 37 2.09 -5.88 12.43
CA VAL A 37 3.16 -5.14 13.12
C VAL A 37 2.60 -4.21 14.20
N THR A 38 1.40 -3.66 13.96
CA THR A 38 0.89 -2.54 14.75
C THR A 38 -0.12 -2.94 15.81
N GLY A 39 -0.57 -4.19 15.81
CA GLY A 39 -1.56 -4.68 16.77
C GLY A 39 -2.93 -4.00 16.58
N GLU A 40 -3.59 -3.64 17.68
CA GLU A 40 -4.93 -3.01 17.69
C GLU A 40 -4.93 -1.51 17.36
N VAL A 41 -3.81 -0.97 16.88
CA VAL A 41 -3.75 0.43 16.46
C VAL A 41 -4.60 0.63 15.20
N LYS A 42 -5.38 1.72 15.17
CA LYS A 42 -6.17 2.06 13.98
C LYS A 42 -5.25 2.29 12.78
N VAL A 43 -5.53 1.58 11.69
CA VAL A 43 -4.83 1.71 10.42
C VAL A 43 -5.76 2.33 9.38
N VAL A 44 -5.30 3.40 8.74
CA VAL A 44 -5.97 4.06 7.61
C VAL A 44 -5.17 3.76 6.36
N ASN A 45 -5.75 2.97 5.47
CA ASN A 45 -5.14 2.61 4.19
C ASN A 45 -5.65 3.54 3.08
N ARG A 46 -4.74 4.32 2.48
CA ARG A 46 -4.99 5.21 1.34
C ARG A 46 -4.15 4.83 0.13
N LEU A 47 -3.86 3.54 -0.04
CA LEU A 47 -3.18 3.04 -1.22
C LEU A 47 -4.12 3.11 -2.44
N VAL A 48 -3.60 3.66 -3.53
CA VAL A 48 -4.29 3.75 -4.82
C VAL A 48 -3.66 2.75 -5.78
N ILE A 49 -4.49 2.03 -6.54
CA ILE A 49 -4.00 1.14 -7.60
C ILE A 49 -3.81 1.98 -8.86
N ASP A 50 -2.59 2.04 -9.37
CA ASP A 50 -2.29 2.64 -10.67
C ASP A 50 -2.19 1.54 -11.73
N GLU A 51 -3.25 1.38 -12.50
CA GLU A 51 -3.31 0.41 -13.61
C GLU A 51 -2.35 0.74 -14.75
N GLY A 52 -1.86 1.98 -14.84
CA GLY A 52 -0.84 2.41 -15.82
C GLY A 52 0.53 1.77 -15.55
N LEU A 53 0.88 1.56 -14.27
CA LEU A 53 2.07 0.78 -13.89
C LEU A 53 1.88 -0.72 -14.12
N ASN A 54 0.64 -1.22 -14.05
CA ASN A 54 0.32 -2.63 -14.32
C ASN A 54 0.53 -2.98 -15.80
N LYS A 55 0.20 -2.07 -16.74
CA LYS A 55 0.37 -2.27 -18.19
C LYS A 55 1.83 -2.41 -18.65
N ASN A 56 2.80 -1.89 -17.89
CA ASN A 56 4.22 -2.04 -18.19
C ASN A 56 4.81 -3.41 -17.78
N ARG A 57 4.03 -4.31 -17.14
CA ARG A 57 4.45 -5.69 -16.86
C ARG A 57 3.81 -6.72 -17.82
N VAL A 58 2.91 -6.27 -18.69
CA VAL A 58 2.25 -7.08 -19.72
C VAL A 58 2.40 -6.41 -21.08
N SER A 59 3.65 -6.23 -21.51
CA SER A 59 3.98 -6.11 -22.93
C SER A 59 4.81 -7.35 -23.31
N PRO A 60 4.47 -8.04 -24.41
CA PRO A 60 4.94 -9.38 -24.76
C PRO A 60 6.45 -9.48 -25.02
#